data_AF-A0A9C9YX78-F1
#
_entry.id   AF-A0A9C9YX78-F1
#
_cell.length_a   1.000
_cell.length_b   1.000
_cell.length_c   1.000
_cell.angle_alpha   90.00
_cell.angle_beta   90.00
_cell.angle_gamma   90.00
#
_symmetry.space_group_name_H-M   'P 1'
#
loop_
_entity.id
_entity.type
_entity.pdbx_description
1 polymer ?
#
loop_
_entity_poly.entity_id
_entity_poly.type
_entity_poly.pdbx_seq_one_letter_code
_entity_poly.pdbx_strand_id
1 'polypeptide(L)'
;GNYIEVDDTRRLDWDSLRERVKKVGMRNSNTMAIAPTATISNICGVSQSIEPTYQNLFVKSNLSGEFTVVNPYLVEDLKACGLWDDVMVNDLKYYDGSVQPIARVPEDLKAKYATAFEIDSRWLVEAASRRQKWIDQGQSLNLYMAEPSGRKLDQLYKLAWVRGLKTTYYLRSLGATHVEKAAQSDPGGGLAKATGAIAPVGSAAPKACSILDPDCEACQ
;
A
#
# COMPACT_ATOMS: atom_id res chain seq x y z
N GLY A 1 3.25 29.85 23.56
CA GLY A 1 3.57 28.43 23.32
C GLY A 1 2.35 27.67 22.81
N ASN A 2 1.66 28.20 21.78
CA ASN A 2 0.35 27.68 21.31
C ASN A 2 0.42 27.18 19.86
N TYR A 3 1.57 26.65 19.44
CA TYR A 3 1.77 26.30 18.03
C TYR A 3 1.35 24.86 17.69
N ILE A 4 1.07 24.04 18.71
CA ILE A 4 0.72 22.63 18.53
C ILE A 4 -0.77 22.44 18.80
N GLU A 5 -1.44 21.79 17.86
CA GLU A 5 -2.85 21.43 17.88
C GLU A 5 -2.96 19.90 17.86
N VAL A 6 -3.18 19.29 19.03
CA VAL A 6 -3.30 17.84 19.20
C VAL A 6 -4.64 17.50 19.83
N ASP A 7 -5.26 16.43 19.33
CA ASP A 7 -6.51 15.88 19.86
C ASP A 7 -6.30 15.19 21.22
N ASP A 8 -6.87 15.75 22.28
CA ASP A 8 -6.80 15.30 23.66
C ASP A 8 -7.92 14.33 24.06
N THR A 9 -8.80 13.97 23.14
CA THR A 9 -9.88 13.01 23.41
C THR A 9 -9.34 11.66 23.88
N ARG A 10 -9.95 11.13 24.94
CA ARG A 10 -9.64 9.82 25.55
C ARG A 10 -10.93 9.06 25.83
N ARG A 11 -10.91 7.73 25.71
CA ARG A 11 -12.08 6.85 25.89
C ARG A 11 -11.92 5.80 26.99
N LEU A 12 -10.74 5.68 27.59
CA LEU A 12 -10.42 4.71 28.63
C LEU A 12 -10.13 5.43 29.96
N ASP A 13 -10.26 4.70 31.08
CA ASP A 13 -9.89 5.19 32.40
C ASP A 13 -8.36 5.23 32.57
N TRP A 14 -7.77 6.35 32.13
CA TRP A 14 -6.35 6.63 32.27
C TRP A 14 -5.96 7.08 33.67
N ASP A 15 -6.92 7.49 34.50
CA ASP A 15 -6.64 8.08 35.81
C ASP A 15 -6.31 6.96 36.80
N SER A 16 -7.06 5.85 36.78
CA SER A 16 -6.72 4.64 37.55
C SER A 16 -5.36 4.06 37.15
N LEU A 17 -5.05 4.02 35.85
CA LEU A 17 -3.75 3.53 35.37
C LEU A 17 -2.60 4.42 35.86
N ARG A 18 -2.77 5.74 35.80
CA ARG A 18 -1.78 6.72 36.28
C ARG A 18 -1.50 6.54 37.77
N GLU A 19 -2.52 6.34 38.59
CA GLU A 19 -2.35 6.11 40.02
C GLU A 19 -1.63 4.79 40.32
N ARG A 20 -1.90 3.73 39.55
CA ARG A 20 -1.14 2.49 39.65
C ARG A 20 0.33 2.70 39.31
N VAL A 21 0.65 3.36 38.20
CA VAL A 21 2.03 3.64 37.78
C VAL A 21 2.80 4.46 38.82
N LYS A 22 2.16 5.43 39.48
CA LYS A 22 2.78 6.18 40.59
C LYS A 22 3.14 5.30 41.79
N LYS A 23 2.31 4.28 42.09
CA LYS A 23 2.49 3.41 43.26
C LYS A 23 3.54 2.32 43.05
N VAL A 24 3.51 1.64 41.90
CA VAL A 24 4.35 0.46 41.65
C VAL A 24 5.44 0.70 40.60
N GLY A 25 5.44 1.86 39.95
CA GLY A 25 6.37 2.20 38.88
C GLY A 25 6.06 1.48 37.56
N MET A 26 6.98 1.66 36.60
CA MET A 26 7.04 0.92 35.34
C MET A 26 8.42 0.28 35.20
N ARG A 27 8.47 -0.92 34.62
CA ARG A 27 9.74 -1.62 34.39
C ARG A 27 10.55 -1.00 33.25
N ASN A 28 9.87 -0.51 32.21
CA ASN A 28 10.47 0.02 30.99
C ASN A 28 10.27 1.55 30.94
N SER A 29 11.29 2.31 30.55
CA SER A 29 11.17 3.77 30.37
C SER A 29 10.31 4.15 29.17
N ASN A 30 10.35 3.33 28.13
CA ASN A 30 9.59 3.48 26.88
C ASN A 30 9.06 2.11 26.45
N THR A 31 7.92 2.11 25.78
CA THR A 31 7.14 0.91 25.48
C THR A 31 6.63 0.86 24.05
N MET A 32 6.50 2.00 23.36
CA MET A 32 5.84 2.06 22.06
C MET A 32 6.66 2.85 21.04
N ALA A 33 6.95 2.21 19.92
CA ALA A 33 7.46 2.82 18.70
C ALA A 33 6.85 2.07 17.50
N ILE A 34 6.53 2.79 16.43
CA ILE A 34 6.08 2.16 15.18
C ILE A 34 7.23 2.18 14.19
N ALA A 35 7.89 1.04 14.03
CA ALA A 35 9.00 0.85 13.11
C ALA A 35 8.52 0.35 11.73
N PRO A 36 9.38 0.41 10.69
CA PRO A 36 9.11 -0.27 9.43
C PRO A 36 9.07 -1.79 9.65
N THR A 37 8.15 -2.48 8.98
CA THR A 37 7.93 -3.93 9.15
C THR A 37 8.10 -4.70 7.85
N ALA A 38 8.81 -4.16 6.85
CA ALA A 38 8.89 -4.70 5.48
C ALA A 38 9.07 -6.24 5.43
N THR A 39 10.10 -6.77 6.10
CA THR A 39 10.37 -8.22 6.08
C THR A 39 9.31 -9.03 6.82
N ILE A 40 8.94 -8.65 8.05
CA ILE A 40 8.00 -9.43 8.87
C ILE A 40 6.56 -9.35 8.34
N SER A 41 6.16 -8.21 7.75
CA SER A 41 4.87 -8.07 7.07
C SER A 41 4.78 -8.96 5.84
N ASN A 42 5.87 -9.07 5.07
CA ASN A 42 5.93 -10.00 3.94
C ASN A 42 5.82 -11.47 4.39
N ILE A 43 6.50 -11.85 5.48
CA ILE A 43 6.41 -13.20 6.07
C ILE A 43 4.98 -13.49 6.53
N CYS A 44 4.34 -12.54 7.20
CA CYS A 44 2.98 -12.70 7.72
C CYS A 44 1.88 -12.49 6.67
N GLY A 45 2.21 -12.04 5.45
CA GLY A 45 1.22 -11.75 4.41
C GLY A 45 0.29 -10.57 4.74
N VAL A 46 0.78 -9.56 5.47
CA VAL A 46 0.00 -8.37 5.89
C VAL A 46 0.61 -7.08 5.35
N SER A 47 -0.15 -5.97 5.42
CA SER A 47 0.36 -4.65 5.03
C SER A 47 1.55 -4.22 5.91
N GLN A 48 2.35 -3.30 5.38
CA GLN A 48 3.53 -2.80 6.08
C GLN A 48 3.15 -1.72 7.08
N SER A 49 3.43 -1.96 8.36
CA SER A 49 3.31 -0.98 9.44
C SER A 49 1.98 -0.20 9.39
N ILE A 50 2.04 1.13 9.34
CA ILE A 50 0.91 2.05 9.24
C ILE A 50 0.76 2.64 7.83
N GLU A 51 1.35 2.01 6.82
CA GLU A 51 1.40 2.53 5.46
C GLU A 51 0.11 2.21 4.70
N PRO A 52 -0.38 3.13 3.84
CA PRO A 52 -1.38 2.79 2.85
C PRO A 52 -0.81 1.78 1.83
N THR A 53 -1.69 1.04 1.17
CA THR A 53 -1.30 0.14 0.07
C THR A 53 -0.60 0.92 -1.02
N TYR A 54 0.66 0.57 -1.32
CA TYR A 54 1.44 1.29 -2.32
C TYR A 54 0.85 1.14 -3.73
N GLN A 55 0.52 -0.08 -4.12
CA GLN A 55 -0.15 -0.45 -5.37
C GLN A 55 -1.02 -1.68 -5.12
N ASN A 56 -2.21 -1.75 -5.74
CA ASN A 56 -3.04 -2.96 -5.64
C ASN A 56 -2.58 -4.08 -6.58
N LEU A 57 -1.58 -3.82 -7.43
CA LEU A 57 -0.97 -4.79 -8.33
C LEU A 57 0.53 -4.54 -8.34
N PHE A 58 1.33 -5.57 -8.09
CA PHE A 58 2.78 -5.49 -8.18
C PHE A 58 3.36 -6.77 -8.81
N VAL A 59 4.49 -6.62 -9.50
CA VAL A 59 5.20 -7.73 -10.12
C VAL A 59 6.30 -8.20 -9.18
N LYS A 60 6.28 -9.49 -8.85
CA LYS A 60 7.34 -10.16 -8.09
C LYS A 60 8.13 -11.05 -9.06
N SER A 61 9.38 -10.70 -9.31
CA SER A 61 10.30 -11.53 -10.08
C SER A 61 11.01 -12.52 -9.15
N ASN A 62 11.00 -13.80 -9.48
CA ASN A 62 11.81 -14.84 -8.84
C ASN A 62 12.61 -15.62 -9.90
N LEU A 63 13.37 -16.64 -9.50
CA LEU A 63 14.17 -17.47 -10.41
C LEU A 63 13.33 -18.16 -11.51
N SER A 64 12.03 -18.31 -11.29
CA SER A 64 11.10 -19.04 -12.17
C SER A 64 10.25 -18.12 -13.05
N GLY A 65 10.42 -16.79 -12.97
CA GLY A 65 9.73 -15.81 -13.82
C GLY A 65 9.14 -14.62 -13.07
N GLU A 66 8.30 -13.86 -13.78
CA GLU A 66 7.59 -12.70 -13.25
C GLU A 66 6.16 -13.08 -12.87
N PHE A 67 5.80 -12.87 -11.61
CA PHE A 67 4.47 -13.17 -11.09
C PHE A 67 3.76 -11.87 -10.73
N THR A 68 2.63 -11.62 -11.39
CA THR A 68 1.75 -10.50 -11.02
C THR A 68 0.94 -10.87 -9.79
N VAL A 69 1.14 -10.14 -8.69
CA VAL A 69 0.39 -10.30 -7.45
C VAL A 69 -0.61 -9.15 -7.36
N VAL A 70 -1.89 -9.50 -7.20
CA VAL A 70 -2.99 -8.53 -7.00
C VAL A 70 -3.39 -8.56 -5.53
N ASN A 71 -3.80 -7.40 -5.00
CA ASN A 71 -4.35 -7.26 -3.66
C ASN A 71 -5.53 -8.24 -3.47
N PRO A 72 -5.41 -9.26 -2.59
CA PRO A 72 -6.42 -10.29 -2.45
C PRO A 72 -7.77 -9.73 -1.99
N TYR A 73 -7.76 -8.71 -1.14
CA TYR A 73 -8.98 -8.05 -0.66
C TYR A 73 -9.75 -7.38 -1.82
N LEU A 74 -9.03 -6.73 -2.74
CA LEU A 74 -9.63 -6.13 -3.93
C LEU A 74 -10.28 -7.19 -4.82
N VAL A 75 -9.60 -8.31 -5.02
CA VAL A 75 -10.14 -9.42 -5.82
C VAL A 75 -11.42 -9.97 -5.20
N GLU A 76 -11.46 -10.16 -3.89
CA GLU A 76 -12.64 -10.64 -3.16
C GLU A 76 -13.83 -9.69 -3.31
N ASP A 77 -13.63 -8.38 -3.10
CA ASP A 77 -14.69 -7.39 -3.24
C ASP A 77 -15.18 -7.26 -4.69
N LEU A 78 -14.27 -7.31 -5.67
CA LEU A 78 -14.64 -7.29 -7.08
C LEU A 78 -15.44 -8.55 -7.48
N LYS A 79 -15.08 -9.72 -6.94
CA LYS A 79 -15.86 -10.95 -7.13
C LYS A 79 -17.24 -10.84 -6.52
N ALA A 80 -17.34 -10.30 -5.30
CA ALA A 80 -18.62 -10.09 -4.63
C ALA A 80 -19.56 -9.15 -5.42
N CYS A 81 -18.99 -8.19 -6.16
CA CYS A 81 -19.74 -7.29 -7.03
C CYS A 81 -19.98 -7.85 -8.45
N GLY A 82 -19.50 -9.06 -8.77
CA GLY A 82 -19.57 -9.61 -10.13
C GLY A 82 -18.73 -8.86 -11.16
N LEU A 83 -17.70 -8.13 -10.72
CA LEU A 83 -16.81 -7.29 -11.54
C LEU A 83 -15.44 -7.94 -11.80
N TRP A 84 -15.26 -9.20 -11.38
CA TRP A 84 -14.01 -9.93 -11.59
C TRP A 84 -14.06 -10.78 -12.86
N ASP A 85 -13.47 -10.26 -13.93
CA ASP A 85 -13.35 -10.91 -15.23
C ASP A 85 -11.99 -10.59 -15.88
N ASP A 86 -11.70 -11.18 -17.04
CA ASP A 86 -10.43 -10.97 -17.75
C ASP A 86 -10.21 -9.50 -18.16
N VAL A 87 -11.30 -8.75 -18.40
CA VAL A 87 -11.24 -7.31 -18.70
C VAL A 87 -10.75 -6.55 -17.48
N MET A 88 -11.24 -6.87 -16.27
CA MET A 88 -10.76 -6.26 -15.01
C MET A 88 -9.27 -6.47 -14.82
N VAL A 89 -8.82 -7.70 -15.07
CA VAL A 89 -7.42 -8.06 -14.87
C VAL A 89 -6.52 -7.25 -15.81
N ASN A 90 -6.96 -7.05 -17.06
CA ASN A 90 -6.25 -6.23 -18.03
C ASN A 90 -6.30 -4.74 -17.66
N ASP A 91 -7.45 -4.22 -17.23
CA ASP A 91 -7.58 -2.83 -16.78
C ASP A 91 -6.67 -2.55 -15.57
N LEU A 92 -6.64 -3.46 -14.59
CA LEU A 92 -5.75 -3.34 -13.43
C LEU A 92 -4.27 -3.36 -13.84
N LYS A 93 -3.88 -4.16 -14.83
CA LYS A 93 -2.50 -4.16 -15.36
C LYS A 93 -2.17 -2.88 -16.12
N TYR A 94 -3.14 -2.35 -16.87
CA TYR A 94 -3.00 -1.14 -17.65
C TYR A 94 -2.83 0.09 -16.74
N TYR A 95 -3.62 0.19 -15.68
CA TYR A 95 -3.58 1.28 -14.70
C TYR A 95 -2.66 1.01 -13.49
N ASP A 96 -1.72 0.06 -13.60
CA ASP A 96 -0.73 -0.26 -12.54
C ASP A 96 -1.35 -0.50 -11.16
N GLY A 97 -2.53 -1.15 -11.13
CA GLY A 97 -3.28 -1.48 -9.93
C GLY A 97 -4.18 -0.35 -9.40
N SER A 98 -4.23 0.81 -10.06
CA SER A 98 -5.20 1.85 -9.72
C SER A 98 -6.59 1.46 -10.19
N VAL A 99 -7.59 1.59 -9.31
CA VAL A 99 -9.00 1.40 -9.64
C VAL A 99 -9.72 2.70 -9.99
N GLN A 100 -9.07 3.86 -9.76
CA GLN A 100 -9.69 5.17 -9.97
C GLN A 100 -10.18 5.39 -11.41
N PRO A 101 -9.38 5.06 -12.45
CA PRO A 101 -9.77 5.31 -13.85
C PRO A 101 -10.85 4.32 -14.36
N ILE A 102 -11.10 3.24 -13.65
CA ILE A 102 -11.96 2.15 -14.10
C ILE A 102 -13.42 2.51 -13.83
N ALA A 103 -14.15 2.92 -14.86
CA ALA A 103 -15.51 3.47 -14.74
C ALA A 103 -16.53 2.50 -14.12
N ARG A 104 -16.37 1.19 -14.32
CA ARG A 104 -17.28 0.17 -13.79
C ARG A 104 -17.07 -0.14 -12.31
N VAL A 105 -15.99 0.35 -11.69
CA VAL A 105 -15.75 0.15 -10.26
C VAL A 105 -16.59 1.16 -9.46
N PRO A 106 -17.41 0.71 -8.50
CA PRO A 106 -18.16 1.58 -7.61
C PRO A 106 -17.27 2.56 -6.82
N GLU A 107 -17.80 3.75 -6.53
CA GLU A 107 -17.03 4.82 -5.86
C GLU A 107 -16.59 4.44 -4.43
N ASP A 108 -17.36 3.62 -3.72
CA ASP A 108 -16.99 3.09 -2.41
C ASP A 108 -15.78 2.15 -2.49
N LEU A 109 -15.70 1.30 -3.52
CA LEU A 109 -14.51 0.48 -3.77
C LEU A 109 -13.32 1.32 -4.21
N LYS A 110 -13.53 2.35 -5.05
CA LYS A 110 -12.46 3.30 -5.40
C LYS A 110 -11.90 4.01 -4.18
N ALA A 111 -12.76 4.45 -3.26
CA ALA A 111 -12.33 5.08 -2.02
C ALA A 111 -11.59 4.09 -1.10
N LYS A 112 -12.08 2.84 -0.99
CA LYS A 112 -11.48 1.79 -0.16
C LYS A 112 -10.10 1.34 -0.66
N TYR A 113 -9.93 1.24 -1.98
CA TYR A 113 -8.71 0.75 -2.63
C TYR A 113 -7.82 1.85 -3.20
N ALA A 114 -8.01 3.09 -2.72
CA ALA A 114 -7.13 4.20 -3.04
C ALA A 114 -5.69 3.88 -2.64
N THR A 115 -4.76 4.03 -3.58
CA THR A 115 -3.34 3.76 -3.36
C THR A 115 -2.63 4.89 -2.63
N ALA A 116 -1.40 4.67 -2.17
CA ALA A 116 -0.61 5.63 -1.41
C ALA A 116 -0.48 7.01 -2.08
N PHE A 117 -0.45 7.06 -3.42
CA PHE A 117 -0.36 8.32 -4.18
C PHE A 117 -1.70 8.97 -4.51
N GLU A 118 -2.80 8.24 -4.32
CA GLU A 118 -4.18 8.71 -4.54
C GLU A 118 -4.78 9.29 -3.26
N ILE A 119 -4.28 8.88 -2.09
CA ILE A 119 -4.68 9.42 -0.81
C ILE A 119 -3.96 10.76 -0.56
N ASP A 120 -4.71 11.77 -0.15
CA ASP A 120 -4.11 13.03 0.31
C ASP A 120 -3.26 12.79 1.57
N SER A 121 -1.95 13.06 1.46
CA SER A 121 -0.98 12.90 2.55
C SER A 121 -1.35 13.62 3.85
N ARG A 122 -2.23 14.64 3.82
CA ARG A 122 -2.77 15.26 5.03
C ARG A 122 -3.48 14.24 5.92
N TRP A 123 -4.17 13.25 5.35
CA TRP A 123 -4.80 12.18 6.13
C TRP A 123 -3.78 11.31 6.87
N LEU A 124 -2.61 11.08 6.26
CA LEU A 124 -1.52 10.34 6.92
C LEU A 124 -0.99 11.11 8.12
N VAL A 125 -0.83 12.43 7.99
CA VAL A 125 -0.40 13.32 9.07
C VAL A 125 -1.44 13.37 10.20
N GLU A 126 -2.71 13.57 9.88
CA GLU A 126 -3.80 13.62 10.86
C GLU A 126 -3.95 12.29 11.61
N ALA A 127 -3.87 11.17 10.90
CA ALA A 127 -3.94 9.84 11.51
C ALA A 127 -2.70 9.56 12.39
N ALA A 128 -1.51 9.94 11.93
CA ALA A 128 -0.28 9.81 12.71
C ALA A 128 -0.32 10.65 13.99
N SER A 129 -0.86 11.88 13.93
CA SER A 129 -0.98 12.77 15.09
C SER A 129 -1.87 12.17 16.17
N ARG A 130 -3.03 11.66 15.78
CA ARG A 130 -3.97 10.98 16.69
C ARG A 130 -3.40 9.74 17.34
N ARG A 131 -2.47 9.03 16.68
CA ARG A 131 -1.74 7.91 17.29
C ARG A 131 -0.56 8.37 18.13
N GLN A 132 0.15 9.42 17.73
CA GLN A 132 1.36 9.91 18.38
C GLN A 132 1.14 10.28 19.86
N LYS A 133 -0.07 10.70 20.22
CA LYS A 133 -0.45 10.99 21.62
C LYS A 133 -0.32 9.78 22.56
N TRP A 134 -0.39 8.56 22.01
CA TRP A 134 -0.27 7.31 22.77
C TRP A 134 1.10 6.66 22.62
N ILE A 135 2.00 7.21 21.81
CA ILE A 135 3.32 6.65 21.51
C ILE A 135 4.38 7.46 22.25
N ASP A 136 5.08 6.82 23.19
CA ASP A 136 6.12 7.46 24.01
C ASP A 136 7.40 7.78 23.21
N GLN A 137 7.70 7.02 22.15
CA GLN A 137 8.75 7.32 21.16
C GLN A 137 8.15 7.94 19.89
N GLY A 138 8.67 7.60 18.70
CA GLY A 138 8.20 8.08 17.40
C GLY A 138 7.58 6.99 16.52
N GLN A 139 7.24 7.37 15.30
CA GLN A 139 6.72 6.46 14.27
C GLN A 139 7.40 6.77 12.92
N SER A 140 7.78 5.73 12.19
CA SER A 140 8.31 5.85 10.83
C SER A 140 7.17 6.15 9.86
N LEU A 141 6.88 7.43 9.66
CA LEU A 141 5.81 7.89 8.79
C LEU A 141 6.36 8.29 7.42
N ASN A 142 6.16 7.45 6.40
CA ASN A 142 6.38 7.88 5.02
C ASN A 142 5.27 8.84 4.57
N LEU A 143 5.62 9.76 3.68
CA LEU A 143 4.70 10.69 3.04
C LEU A 143 4.74 10.47 1.52
N TYR A 144 3.58 10.53 0.89
CA TYR A 144 3.40 10.21 -0.53
C TYR A 144 2.83 11.40 -1.28
N MET A 145 3.49 11.82 -2.35
CA MET A 145 3.08 12.99 -3.11
C MET A 145 3.30 12.74 -4.60
N ALA A 146 2.22 12.48 -5.34
CA ALA A 146 2.29 12.23 -6.78
C ALA A 146 3.03 13.36 -7.53
N GLU A 147 2.63 14.61 -7.27
CA GLU A 147 3.21 15.80 -7.89
C GLU A 147 3.79 16.75 -6.83
N PRO A 148 5.09 16.63 -6.50
CA PRO A 148 5.71 17.45 -5.50
C PRO A 148 5.89 18.89 -5.96
N SER A 149 5.64 19.84 -5.06
CA SER A 149 6.00 21.25 -5.25
C SER A 149 6.45 21.85 -3.92
N GLY A 150 7.31 22.87 -3.96
CA GLY A 150 7.78 23.53 -2.74
C GLY A 150 6.64 24.01 -1.84
N ARG A 151 5.56 24.54 -2.42
CA ARG A 151 4.37 24.96 -1.68
C ARG A 151 3.63 23.79 -1.00
N LYS A 152 3.42 22.67 -1.72
CA LYS A 152 2.75 21.49 -1.16
C LYS A 152 3.59 20.88 -0.02
N LEU A 153 4.91 20.82 -0.19
CA LEU A 153 5.83 20.31 0.82
C LEU A 153 5.84 21.21 2.07
N ASP A 154 5.98 22.52 1.89
CA ASP A 154 5.93 23.48 3.00
C ASP A 154 4.64 23.34 3.83
N GLN A 155 3.49 23.27 3.16
CA GLN A 155 2.20 23.08 3.81
C GLN A 155 2.12 21.73 4.56
N LEU A 156 2.58 20.64 3.95
CA LEU A 156 2.50 19.31 4.54
C LEU A 156 3.41 19.16 5.78
N TYR A 157 4.66 19.63 5.70
CA TYR A 157 5.60 19.55 6.82
C TYR A 157 5.23 20.51 7.94
N LYS A 158 4.72 21.72 7.62
CA LYS A 158 4.14 22.61 8.65
C LYS A 158 2.95 21.98 9.33
N LEU A 159 2.06 21.33 8.58
CA LEU A 159 0.94 20.59 9.17
C LEU A 159 1.44 19.49 10.12
N ALA A 160 2.45 18.70 9.73
CA ALA A 160 3.04 17.67 10.59
C ALA A 160 3.58 18.25 11.90
N TRP A 161 4.26 19.40 11.83
CA TRP A 161 4.78 20.10 13.00
C TRP A 161 3.66 20.66 13.90
N VAL A 162 2.68 21.37 13.32
CA VAL A 162 1.52 21.90 14.06
C VAL A 162 0.73 20.75 14.72
N ARG A 163 0.66 19.58 14.10
CA ARG A 163 -0.01 18.40 14.65
C ARG A 163 0.83 17.62 15.67
N GLY A 164 1.98 18.17 16.10
CA GLY A 164 2.78 17.61 17.18
C GLY A 164 3.49 16.30 16.84
N LEU A 165 3.73 16.01 15.55
CA LEU A 165 4.48 14.83 15.16
C LEU A 165 5.95 14.97 15.55
N LYS A 166 6.51 13.88 16.09
CA LYS A 166 7.94 13.80 16.46
C LYS A 166 8.82 13.52 15.26
N THR A 167 8.33 12.78 14.28
CA THR A 167 9.10 12.28 13.13
C THR A 167 8.28 12.25 11.85
N THR A 168 8.94 12.57 10.74
CA THR A 168 8.60 12.14 9.39
C THR A 168 9.73 11.25 8.87
N TYR A 169 9.49 10.42 7.86
CA TYR A 169 10.49 9.50 7.32
C TYR A 169 10.81 9.81 5.85
N TYR A 170 10.54 8.91 4.89
CA TYR A 170 10.76 9.22 3.48
C TYR A 170 9.62 10.04 2.89
N LEU A 171 9.98 10.96 1.99
CA LEU A 171 9.07 11.47 0.97
C LEU A 171 9.19 10.56 -0.25
N ARG A 172 8.06 9.99 -0.69
CA ARG A 172 7.94 9.26 -1.95
C ARG A 172 7.18 10.15 -2.92
N SER A 173 7.76 10.40 -4.09
CA SER A 173 7.11 11.11 -5.18
C SER A 173 7.11 10.30 -6.46
N LEU A 174 6.11 10.50 -7.30
CA LEU A 174 6.13 9.97 -8.66
C LEU A 174 7.02 10.90 -9.51
N GLY A 175 7.89 10.31 -10.33
CA GLY A 175 8.62 11.07 -11.34
C GLY A 175 7.66 11.52 -12.45
N ALA A 176 7.90 12.69 -13.03
CA ALA A 176 7.04 13.25 -14.09
C ALA A 176 6.97 12.37 -15.36
N THR A 177 7.90 11.42 -15.52
CA THR A 177 7.94 10.47 -16.63
C THR A 177 7.61 9.07 -16.11
N HIS A 178 6.37 8.62 -16.32
CA HIS A 178 6.14 7.19 -16.46
C HIS A 178 6.91 6.73 -17.69
N VAL A 179 7.84 5.78 -17.54
CA VAL A 179 8.43 5.10 -18.70
C VAL A 179 7.27 4.44 -19.43
N GLU A 180 6.99 4.90 -20.65
CA GLU A 180 6.03 4.24 -21.53
C GLU A 180 6.40 2.76 -21.57
N LYS A 181 5.49 1.89 -21.09
CA LYS A 181 5.63 0.45 -21.31
C LYS A 181 5.71 0.29 -22.81
N ALA A 182 6.85 -0.20 -23.31
CA ALA A 182 7.02 -0.54 -24.70
C ALA A 182 5.83 -1.41 -25.11
N ALA A 183 4.99 -0.86 -25.98
CA ALA A 183 3.87 -1.58 -26.56
C ALA A 183 4.41 -2.91 -27.07
N GLN A 184 3.93 -4.02 -26.51
CA GLN A 184 4.16 -5.33 -27.09
C GLN A 184 3.69 -5.25 -28.55
N SER A 185 4.63 -5.52 -29.44
CA SER A 185 4.54 -5.39 -30.89
C SER A 185 3.23 -5.96 -31.45
N ASP A 186 2.49 -5.10 -32.15
CA ASP A 186 1.39 -5.46 -33.03
C ASP A 186 1.92 -6.37 -34.16
N PRO A 187 1.26 -7.50 -34.50
CA PRO A 187 1.76 -8.48 -35.46
C PRO A 187 1.37 -8.07 -36.88
N GLY A 188 2.22 -7.29 -37.55
CA GLY A 188 1.93 -6.84 -38.91
C GLY A 188 3.13 -6.25 -39.65
N GLY A 189 4.15 -7.06 -39.95
CA GLY A 189 5.30 -6.58 -40.72
C GLY A 189 6.32 -7.67 -41.08
N GLY A 190 6.03 -8.39 -42.17
CA GLY A 190 6.92 -9.15 -43.06
C GLY A 190 8.35 -9.59 -42.67
N LEU A 191 8.55 -10.91 -42.78
CA LEU A 191 9.75 -11.65 -43.23
C LEU A 191 10.90 -11.88 -42.23
N ALA A 192 10.88 -13.05 -41.59
CA ALA A 192 11.84 -14.14 -41.84
C ALA A 192 11.35 -15.45 -41.21
N LYS A 193 11.20 -16.48 -42.04
CA LYS A 193 10.84 -17.85 -41.64
C LYS A 193 11.96 -18.49 -40.82
N ALA A 194 11.62 -19.01 -39.64
CA ALA A 194 12.31 -20.16 -39.05
C ALA A 194 11.24 -21.10 -38.47
N THR A 195 11.31 -22.34 -38.92
CA THR A 195 10.36 -23.43 -38.81
C THR A 195 10.34 -24.07 -37.42
N GLY A 196 9.14 -24.30 -36.88
CA GLY A 196 8.89 -25.19 -35.74
C GLY A 196 7.39 -25.38 -35.53
N ALA A 197 6.88 -26.59 -35.73
CA ALA A 197 5.46 -26.94 -35.71
C ALA A 197 4.78 -26.68 -34.35
N ILE A 198 3.55 -26.18 -34.38
CA ILE A 198 2.66 -26.06 -33.22
C ILE A 198 1.64 -27.21 -33.28
N ALA A 199 1.62 -28.07 -32.26
CA ALA A 199 0.48 -28.94 -31.97
C ALA A 199 -0.48 -28.22 -31.00
N PRO A 200 -1.82 -28.40 -31.12
CA PRO A 200 -2.79 -27.68 -30.31
C PRO A 200 -3.05 -28.43 -29.00
N VAL A 201 -2.94 -27.76 -27.84
CA VAL A 201 -3.49 -28.29 -26.58
C VAL A 201 -4.14 -27.19 -25.77
N GLY A 202 -5.48 -27.23 -25.75
CA GLY A 202 -6.29 -27.29 -24.52
C GLY A 202 -6.28 -26.07 -23.61
N SER A 203 -7.45 -25.41 -23.54
CA SER A 203 -7.83 -24.43 -22.54
C SER A 203 -7.67 -24.95 -21.10
N ALA A 204 -6.91 -24.24 -20.27
CA ALA A 204 -7.07 -24.21 -18.83
C ALA A 204 -6.66 -22.82 -18.31
N ALA A 205 -7.55 -22.18 -17.55
CA ALA A 205 -7.26 -20.92 -16.88
C ALA A 205 -6.05 -21.09 -15.94
N PRO A 206 -5.15 -20.09 -15.82
CA PRO A 206 -3.98 -20.22 -14.96
C PRO A 206 -4.42 -20.35 -13.50
N LYS A 207 -4.01 -21.44 -12.85
CA LYS A 207 -4.21 -21.65 -11.42
C LYS A 207 -3.43 -20.58 -10.65
N ALA A 208 -4.13 -19.73 -9.92
CA ALA A 208 -3.53 -18.84 -8.94
C ALA A 208 -3.03 -19.68 -7.75
N CYS A 209 -1.73 -19.67 -7.47
CA CYS A 209 -1.20 -20.31 -6.25
C CYS A 209 -1.54 -19.45 -5.02
N SER A 210 -2.10 -20.12 -4.01
CA SER A 210 -2.30 -19.56 -2.67
C SER A 210 -1.06 -19.85 -1.82
N ILE A 211 -0.65 -18.88 -0.99
CA ILE A 211 0.43 -19.08 -0.01
C ILE A 211 0.07 -20.08 1.10
N LEU A 212 -1.20 -20.51 1.15
CA LEU A 212 -1.70 -21.52 2.09
C LEU A 212 -1.56 -22.95 1.55
N ASP A 213 -1.08 -23.14 0.32
CA ASP A 213 -0.87 -24.45 -0.28
C ASP A 213 0.60 -24.88 -0.15
N PRO A 214 0.93 -25.81 0.78
CA PRO A 214 2.31 -26.24 1.02
C PRO A 214 2.93 -27.04 -0.13
N ASP A 215 2.14 -27.47 -1.12
CA ASP A 215 2.61 -28.24 -2.28
C ASP A 215 2.80 -27.36 -3.55
N CYS A 216 2.63 -26.03 -3.46
CA CYS A 216 2.94 -25.15 -4.59
C CYS A 216 4.47 -24.98 -4.75
N GLU A 217 5.02 -25.54 -5.82
CA GLU A 217 6.45 -25.52 -6.20
C GLU A 217 7.07 -24.10 -6.37
N ALA A 218 6.28 -23.03 -6.24
CA ALA A 218 6.76 -21.65 -6.29
C ALA A 218 7.45 -21.18 -4.98
N CYS A 219 7.45 -22.00 -3.93
CA CYS A 219 8.03 -21.70 -2.62
C CYS A 219 9.32 -22.47 -2.29
N GLN A 220 9.94 -23.18 -3.25
CA GLN A 220 11.30 -23.73 -3.11
C GLN A 220 12.36 -22.87 -3.80
#